data_AF-A0A7X9ASX6-F1
#
_entry.id   AF-A0A7X9ASX6-F1
#
_cell.length_a   1.000
_cell.length_b   1.000
_cell.length_c   1.000
_cell.angle_alpha   90.00
_cell.angle_beta   90.00
_cell.angle_gamma   90.00
#
_symmetry.space_group_name_H-M   'P 1'
#
loop_
_entity.id
_entity.type
_entity.pdbx_description
1 polymer ?
#
loop_
_entity_poly.entity_id
_entity_poly.type
_entity_poly.pdbx_seq_one_letter_code
_entity_poly.pdbx_strand_id
1 'polypeptide(L)'
;MCNKRPIRLFEVRQFTFAAFTALGLLACLSLSANDRLGASLRLEGRMALRRGLQTLLAWQGDDGSWADGDAAATGQAVMAIMMSGLASEWAELQTAQQRGNAWLEAWLRIDSKQDAAGWAHSALVAIRPLLRQSGPGSRDWSKLVETALKHISLDRMEESDAPWILEAAALNDLPYAEALHRPGAGSPACRLATAWLTGRPESEQALLRAAVWESNWEQETPASWYWLARSGRICKNFAPGGQGSWRERLMAIMLSRQRGDGGWGEAEDKPAKRVLDSALALQAMILCLA
;
A
#
# COMPACT_ATOMS: atom_id res chain seq x y z
N MET A 1 -34.78 -30.96 14.74
CA MET A 1 -33.77 -30.46 13.78
C MET A 1 -33.37 -29.05 14.21
N CYS A 2 -32.24 -28.92 14.90
CA CYS A 2 -31.73 -27.64 15.39
C CYS A 2 -30.66 -27.13 14.42
N ASN A 3 -31.03 -26.23 13.50
CA ASN A 3 -30.06 -25.47 12.73
C ASN A 3 -29.49 -24.36 13.61
N LYS A 4 -28.36 -24.64 14.28
CA LYS A 4 -27.55 -23.61 14.92
C LYS A 4 -26.27 -23.39 14.12
N ARG A 5 -26.12 -22.12 13.69
CA ARG A 5 -24.93 -21.33 13.26
C ARG A 5 -24.78 -21.08 11.75
N PRO A 6 -24.35 -19.85 11.34
CA PRO A 6 -23.21 -19.15 11.95
C PRO A 6 -23.31 -17.61 12.10
N ILE A 7 -23.54 -17.15 13.32
CA ILE A 7 -23.29 -15.74 13.73
C ILE A 7 -21.77 -15.44 13.74
N ARG A 8 -20.93 -16.45 14.04
CA ARG A 8 -19.46 -16.30 14.10
C ARG A 8 -18.78 -16.00 12.74
N LEU A 9 -19.37 -16.41 11.62
CA LEU A 9 -18.76 -16.15 10.30
C LEU A 9 -18.96 -14.70 9.83
N PHE A 10 -20.01 -14.04 10.31
CA PHE A 10 -20.27 -12.63 10.02
C PHE A 10 -19.33 -11.71 10.79
N GLU A 11 -19.07 -12.01 12.08
CA GLU A 11 -18.14 -11.24 12.92
C GLU A 11 -16.70 -11.25 12.38
N VAL A 12 -16.23 -12.40 11.84
CA VAL A 12 -14.87 -12.53 11.27
C VAL A 12 -14.69 -11.71 9.99
N ARG A 13 -15.74 -11.58 9.17
CA ARG A 13 -15.70 -10.75 7.95
C ARG A 13 -15.57 -9.26 8.28
N GLN A 14 -16.38 -8.77 9.22
CA GLN A 14 -16.29 -7.37 9.68
C GLN A 14 -14.95 -7.09 10.37
N PHE A 15 -14.43 -8.06 11.12
CA PHE A 15 -13.11 -7.93 11.75
C PHE A 15 -11.97 -7.83 10.74
N THR A 16 -12.01 -8.59 9.65
CA THR A 16 -10.93 -8.60 8.64
C THR A 16 -10.91 -7.30 7.84
N PHE A 17 -12.08 -6.77 7.48
CA PHE A 17 -12.23 -5.43 6.91
C PHE A 17 -11.71 -4.35 7.89
N ALA A 18 -12.17 -4.38 9.15
CA ALA A 18 -11.72 -3.45 10.18
C ALA A 18 -10.21 -3.56 10.44
N ALA A 19 -9.63 -4.76 10.39
CA ALA A 19 -8.20 -4.98 10.53
C ALA A 19 -7.42 -4.43 9.32
N PHE A 20 -7.98 -4.50 8.11
CA PHE A 20 -7.38 -3.91 6.91
C PHE A 20 -7.35 -2.38 7.00
N THR A 21 -8.49 -1.78 7.39
CA THR A 21 -8.62 -0.34 7.60
C THR A 21 -7.74 0.13 8.76
N ALA A 22 -7.72 -0.62 9.87
CA ALA A 22 -6.88 -0.34 11.03
C ALA A 22 -5.39 -0.49 10.70
N LEU A 23 -4.96 -1.50 9.94
CA LEU A 23 -3.56 -1.60 9.47
C LEU A 23 -3.18 -0.42 8.56
N GLY A 24 -4.15 0.12 7.82
CA GLY A 24 -3.98 1.39 7.15
C GLY A 24 -3.72 2.53 8.13
N LEU A 25 -4.60 2.71 9.12
CA LEU A 25 -4.54 3.83 10.08
C LEU A 25 -3.37 3.71 11.06
N LEU A 26 -2.94 2.48 11.39
CA LEU A 26 -1.87 2.16 12.35
C LEU A 26 -0.49 2.02 11.71
N ALA A 27 -0.36 2.20 10.39
CA ALA A 27 0.92 2.17 9.69
C ALA A 27 1.88 3.32 10.12
N CYS A 28 1.42 4.24 10.96
CA CYS A 28 2.21 5.29 11.59
C CYS A 28 2.76 4.89 12.98
N LEU A 29 2.46 3.70 13.49
CA LEU A 29 3.02 3.22 14.76
C LEU A 29 4.38 2.60 14.51
N SER A 30 5.37 3.14 15.22
CA SER A 30 6.80 2.85 15.14
C SER A 30 7.13 1.37 14.97
N LEU A 31 8.23 1.08 14.27
CA LEU A 31 8.91 -0.22 14.16
C LEU A 31 9.14 -0.87 15.54
N SER A 32 8.10 -1.46 16.15
CA SER A 32 8.24 -2.23 17.36
C SER A 32 9.00 -3.51 17.01
N ALA A 33 10.12 -3.76 17.69
CA ALA A 33 10.99 -4.89 17.40
C ALA A 33 10.22 -6.21 17.47
N ASN A 34 10.02 -6.84 16.31
CA ASN A 34 9.40 -8.15 16.23
C ASN A 34 10.51 -9.21 16.09
N ASP A 35 10.62 -10.10 17.08
CA ASP A 35 11.70 -11.10 17.17
C ASP A 35 11.65 -12.25 16.17
N ARG A 36 10.83 -12.09 15.12
CA ARG A 36 10.51 -13.16 14.16
C ARG A 36 11.33 -13.12 12.87
N LEU A 37 12.05 -12.03 12.62
CA LEU A 37 13.09 -11.95 11.60
C LEU A 37 14.43 -12.26 12.27
N GLY A 38 15.23 -13.15 11.68
CA GLY A 38 16.63 -13.34 12.09
C GLY A 38 17.38 -12.02 12.22
N ALA A 39 18.27 -11.92 13.23
CA ALA A 39 18.90 -10.64 13.60
C ALA A 39 19.71 -10.01 12.45
N SER A 40 20.43 -10.82 11.64
CA SER A 40 21.17 -10.35 10.47
C SER A 40 20.24 -9.73 9.43
N LEU A 41 19.18 -10.46 9.06
CA LEU A 41 18.22 -10.02 8.05
C LEU A 41 17.47 -8.75 8.49
N ARG A 42 17.22 -8.60 9.79
CA ARG A 42 16.63 -7.38 10.36
C ARG A 42 17.58 -6.19 10.23
N LEU A 43 18.86 -6.37 10.50
CA LEU A 43 19.87 -5.31 10.36
C LEU A 43 20.01 -4.90 8.89
N GLU A 44 20.18 -5.88 7.99
CA GLU A 44 20.26 -5.66 6.55
C GLU A 44 19.01 -4.95 6.02
N GLY A 45 17.82 -5.39 6.44
CA GLY A 45 16.54 -4.75 6.11
C GLY A 45 16.48 -3.29 6.56
N ARG A 46 16.96 -2.95 7.77
CA ARG A 46 17.01 -1.56 8.25
C ARG A 46 18.02 -0.71 7.46
N MET A 47 19.18 -1.27 7.13
CA MET A 47 20.17 -0.57 6.32
C MET A 47 19.66 -0.32 4.89
N ALA A 48 19.00 -1.31 4.29
CA ALA A 48 18.39 -1.19 2.98
C ALA A 48 17.23 -0.19 2.97
N LEU A 49 16.36 -0.20 4.00
CA LEU A 49 15.31 0.80 4.20
C LEU A 49 15.92 2.21 4.26
N ARG A 50 16.99 2.40 5.03
CA ARG A 50 17.67 3.70 5.13
C ARG A 50 18.23 4.14 3.79
N ARG A 51 18.91 3.26 3.04
CA ARG A 51 19.41 3.58 1.70
C ARG A 51 18.28 3.99 0.76
N GLY A 52 17.20 3.23 0.68
CA GLY A 52 16.08 3.59 -0.19
C GLY A 52 15.38 4.89 0.19
N LEU A 53 15.30 5.22 1.48
CA LEU A 53 14.81 6.54 1.93
C LEU A 53 15.76 7.67 1.53
N GLN A 54 17.09 7.46 1.57
CA GLN A 54 18.06 8.42 1.04
C GLN A 54 17.89 8.61 -0.48
N THR A 55 17.65 7.52 -1.21
CA THR A 55 17.36 7.57 -2.65
C THR A 55 16.12 8.38 -2.94
N LEU A 56 15.02 8.16 -2.19
CA LEU A 56 13.80 8.95 -2.34
C LEU A 56 14.07 10.44 -2.06
N LEU A 57 14.80 10.79 -1.00
CA LEU A 57 15.18 12.18 -0.73
C LEU A 57 15.93 12.81 -1.91
N ALA A 58 16.89 12.09 -2.49
CA ALA A 58 17.68 12.58 -3.61
C ALA A 58 16.86 12.76 -4.90
N TRP A 59 15.72 12.09 -5.04
CA TRP A 59 14.83 12.20 -6.19
C TRP A 59 13.69 13.21 -6.01
N GLN A 60 13.56 13.85 -4.84
CA GLN A 60 12.54 14.88 -4.67
C GLN A 60 12.92 16.13 -5.47
N GLY A 61 11.97 16.62 -6.27
CA GLY A 61 12.12 17.88 -7.00
C GLY A 61 12.09 19.12 -6.11
N ASP A 62 12.46 20.26 -6.69
CA ASP A 62 12.46 21.56 -6.00
C ASP A 62 11.04 22.05 -5.62
N ASP A 63 10.02 21.59 -6.31
CA ASP A 63 8.62 21.87 -5.99
C ASP A 63 8.04 20.94 -4.90
N GLY A 64 8.81 19.94 -4.46
CA GLY A 64 8.41 18.96 -3.46
C GLY A 64 7.76 17.69 -4.04
N SER A 65 7.53 17.63 -5.34
CA SER A 65 7.04 16.42 -6.01
C SER A 65 8.14 15.39 -6.22
N TRP A 66 7.73 14.17 -6.57
CA TRP A 66 8.63 13.17 -7.11
C TRP A 66 8.31 12.90 -8.58
N ALA A 67 9.33 12.40 -9.29
CA ALA A 67 9.20 11.93 -10.67
C ALA A 67 8.54 12.95 -11.61
N ASP A 68 9.08 14.16 -11.63
CA ASP A 68 8.66 15.23 -12.53
C ASP A 68 7.17 15.59 -12.38
N GLY A 69 6.64 15.53 -11.14
CA GLY A 69 5.26 15.91 -10.84
C GLY A 69 4.22 14.78 -10.96
N ASP A 70 4.64 13.51 -10.94
CA ASP A 70 3.70 12.39 -10.92
C ASP A 70 3.02 12.27 -9.55
N ALA A 71 1.69 12.44 -9.52
CA ALA A 71 0.92 12.48 -8.28
C ALA A 71 0.87 11.12 -7.55
N ALA A 72 0.78 10.01 -8.29
CA ALA A 72 0.71 8.68 -7.70
C ALA A 72 2.05 8.30 -7.06
N ALA A 73 3.16 8.54 -7.78
CA ALA A 73 4.52 8.34 -7.28
C ALA A 73 4.81 9.24 -6.07
N THR A 74 4.42 10.52 -6.14
CA THR A 74 4.54 11.47 -5.02
C THR A 74 3.77 10.98 -3.80
N GLY A 75 2.52 10.54 -3.97
CA GLY A 75 1.70 9.99 -2.90
C GLY A 75 2.33 8.75 -2.25
N GLN A 76 2.87 7.81 -3.04
CA GLN A 76 3.55 6.64 -2.50
C GLN A 76 4.88 6.99 -1.82
N ALA A 77 5.65 7.94 -2.33
CA ALA A 77 6.89 8.40 -1.70
C ALA A 77 6.60 9.00 -0.31
N VAL A 78 5.61 9.89 -0.21
CA VAL A 78 5.15 10.45 1.06
C VAL A 78 4.68 9.35 2.02
N MET A 79 3.88 8.40 1.53
CA MET A 79 3.46 7.23 2.32
C MET A 79 4.64 6.41 2.85
N ALA A 80 5.66 6.15 2.04
CA ALA A 80 6.85 5.40 2.46
C ALA A 80 7.60 6.14 3.58
N ILE A 81 7.74 7.46 3.46
CA ILE A 81 8.38 8.29 4.51
C ILE A 81 7.54 8.26 5.79
N MET A 82 6.23 8.48 5.71
CA MET A 82 5.34 8.43 6.88
C MET A 82 5.39 7.08 7.59
N MET A 83 5.28 5.98 6.83
CA MET A 83 5.27 4.64 7.38
C MET A 83 6.61 4.25 8.01
N SER A 84 7.72 4.86 7.59
CA SER A 84 9.03 4.55 8.16
C SER A 84 9.10 4.87 9.66
N GLY A 85 8.30 5.83 10.13
CA GLY A 85 8.38 6.36 11.49
C GLY A 85 9.69 7.09 11.80
N LEU A 86 10.55 7.33 10.80
CA LEU A 86 11.88 7.93 10.99
C LEU A 86 11.86 9.46 10.82
N ALA A 87 10.75 10.05 10.37
CA ALA A 87 10.68 11.49 10.12
C ALA A 87 10.97 12.33 11.38
N SER A 88 10.61 11.85 12.58
CA SER A 88 10.93 12.57 13.84
C SER A 88 12.41 12.56 14.20
N GLU A 89 13.18 11.60 13.69
CA GLU A 89 14.61 11.42 13.97
C GLU A 89 15.51 11.90 12.82
N TRP A 90 14.90 12.18 11.67
CA TRP A 90 15.59 12.55 10.45
C TRP A 90 14.90 13.75 9.79
N ALA A 91 15.39 14.95 10.12
CA ALA A 91 14.77 16.23 9.75
C ALA A 91 14.55 16.38 8.24
N GLU A 92 15.48 15.90 7.41
CA GLU A 92 15.36 15.94 5.96
C GLU A 92 14.15 15.13 5.46
N LEU A 93 13.85 13.97 6.07
CA LEU A 93 12.64 13.21 5.76
C LEU A 93 11.38 13.97 6.17
N GLN A 94 11.40 14.63 7.32
CA GLN A 94 10.27 15.44 7.76
C GLN A 94 10.00 16.60 6.79
N THR A 95 11.05 17.32 6.37
CA THR A 95 10.94 18.40 5.39
C THR A 95 10.44 17.87 4.04
N ALA A 96 10.97 16.75 3.57
CA ALA A 96 10.55 16.15 2.32
C ALA A 96 9.07 15.71 2.37
N GLN A 97 8.64 15.08 3.46
CA GLN A 97 7.24 14.73 3.69
C GLN A 97 6.33 15.97 3.67
N GLN A 98 6.71 17.04 4.37
CA GLN A 98 5.93 18.28 4.41
C GLN A 98 5.80 18.93 3.03
N ARG A 99 6.89 18.99 2.26
CA ARG A 99 6.89 19.52 0.89
C ARG A 99 6.04 18.67 -0.05
N GLY A 100 6.15 17.34 0.03
CA GLY A 100 5.33 16.42 -0.75
C GLY A 100 3.84 16.54 -0.44
N ASN A 101 3.48 16.61 0.85
CA ASN A 101 2.10 16.88 1.28
C ASN A 101 1.57 18.20 0.73
N ALA A 102 2.34 19.29 0.85
CA ALA A 102 1.94 20.61 0.37
C ALA A 102 1.73 20.61 -1.16
N TRP A 103 2.60 19.94 -1.90
CA TRP A 103 2.45 19.76 -3.34
C TRP A 103 1.20 18.97 -3.69
N LEU A 104 0.95 17.83 -3.03
CA LEU A 104 -0.24 17.00 -3.23
C LEU A 104 -1.53 17.79 -2.97
N GLU A 105 -1.56 18.57 -1.89
CA GLU A 105 -2.69 19.43 -1.57
C GLU A 105 -2.95 20.49 -2.65
N ALA A 106 -1.90 21.04 -3.26
CA ALA A 106 -2.03 22.00 -4.35
C ALA A 106 -2.51 21.31 -5.64
N TRP A 107 -1.89 20.18 -6.01
CA TRP A 107 -2.22 19.41 -7.20
C TRP A 107 -3.67 18.94 -7.21
N LEU A 108 -4.15 18.38 -6.08
CA LEU A 108 -5.52 17.91 -5.91
C LEU A 108 -6.59 19.02 -6.03
N ARG A 109 -6.20 20.31 -5.95
CA ARG A 109 -7.11 21.45 -6.14
C ARG A 109 -7.22 21.91 -7.59
N ILE A 110 -6.20 21.66 -8.40
CA ILE A 110 -6.06 22.26 -9.74
C ILE A 110 -6.80 21.45 -10.79
N ASP A 111 -6.75 20.12 -10.69
CA ASP A 111 -7.03 19.27 -11.84
C ASP A 111 -8.32 18.45 -11.66
N SER A 112 -9.27 18.61 -12.59
CA SER A 112 -10.49 17.77 -12.66
C SER A 112 -11.23 17.86 -14.01
N LYS A 113 -10.73 18.64 -14.99
CA LYS A 113 -11.58 19.09 -16.11
C LYS A 113 -11.17 18.62 -17.51
N GLN A 114 -9.93 18.19 -17.75
CA GLN A 114 -9.50 17.77 -19.09
C GLN A 114 -9.47 16.23 -19.28
N ASP A 115 -9.02 15.47 -18.27
CA ASP A 115 -9.12 14.01 -18.24
C ASP A 115 -9.53 13.53 -16.86
N ALA A 116 -10.84 13.62 -16.57
CA ALA A 116 -11.37 13.27 -15.26
C ALA A 116 -11.15 11.78 -14.90
N ALA A 117 -11.08 10.89 -15.89
CA ALA A 117 -10.87 9.47 -15.68
C ALA A 117 -9.40 9.16 -15.33
N GLY A 118 -8.44 9.70 -16.09
CA GLY A 118 -7.00 9.57 -15.79
C GLY A 118 -6.61 10.27 -14.48
N TRP A 119 -7.19 11.44 -14.22
CA TRP A 119 -7.01 12.17 -12.96
C TRP A 119 -7.52 11.36 -11.76
N ALA A 120 -8.72 10.79 -11.84
CA ALA A 120 -9.36 10.12 -10.71
C ALA A 120 -8.53 8.96 -10.16
N HIS A 121 -7.91 8.17 -11.04
CA HIS A 121 -7.02 7.10 -10.63
C HIS A 121 -5.84 7.63 -9.82
N SER A 122 -5.10 8.59 -10.40
CA SER A 122 -3.93 9.20 -9.76
C SER A 122 -4.31 9.88 -8.44
N ALA A 123 -5.45 10.56 -8.39
CA ALA A 123 -5.95 11.22 -7.18
C ALA A 123 -6.23 10.24 -6.04
N LEU A 124 -6.84 9.08 -6.31
CA LEU A 124 -7.14 8.07 -5.29
C LEU A 124 -5.88 7.41 -4.70
N VAL A 125 -4.85 7.23 -5.52
CA VAL A 125 -3.54 6.75 -5.03
C VAL A 125 -2.83 7.86 -4.23
N ALA A 126 -2.86 9.09 -4.76
CA ALA A 126 -2.12 10.25 -4.25
C ALA A 126 -2.66 10.82 -2.93
N ILE A 127 -3.97 10.69 -2.67
CA ILE A 127 -4.63 11.29 -1.50
C ILE A 127 -4.41 10.51 -0.19
N ARG A 128 -4.03 9.23 -0.28
CA ARG A 128 -3.86 8.31 0.86
C ARG A 128 -3.02 8.88 2.02
N PRO A 129 -1.85 9.51 1.83
CA PRO A 129 -1.09 10.09 2.94
C PRO A 129 -1.88 11.18 3.68
N LEU A 130 -2.67 11.99 2.98
CA LEU A 130 -3.48 13.06 3.56
C LEU A 130 -4.66 12.49 4.37
N LEU A 131 -5.32 11.44 3.86
CA LEU A 131 -6.38 10.73 4.59
C LEU A 131 -5.89 10.18 5.93
N ARG A 132 -4.61 9.79 6.01
CA ARG A 132 -3.98 9.20 7.21
C ARG A 132 -3.47 10.20 8.24
N GLN A 133 -3.36 11.47 7.85
CA GLN A 133 -3.00 12.57 8.74
C GLN A 133 -4.24 13.27 9.32
N SER A 134 -5.43 12.75 9.02
CA SER A 134 -6.71 13.30 9.49
C SER A 134 -6.80 13.28 11.01
N GLY A 135 -7.07 14.45 11.61
CA GLY A 135 -7.20 14.68 13.04
C GLY A 135 -8.05 15.93 13.32
N PRO A 136 -8.26 16.32 14.57
CA PRO A 136 -9.06 17.51 14.89
C PRO A 136 -8.50 18.76 14.18
N GLY A 137 -9.27 19.35 13.26
CA GLY A 137 -8.88 20.51 12.45
C GLY A 137 -8.22 20.19 11.09
N SER A 138 -8.03 18.91 10.74
CA SER A 138 -7.60 18.54 9.39
C SER A 138 -8.71 18.76 8.37
N ARG A 139 -8.33 19.02 7.12
CA ARG A 139 -9.28 19.13 6.01
C ARG A 139 -9.98 17.79 5.77
N ASP A 140 -11.29 17.87 5.54
CA ASP A 140 -12.07 16.73 5.06
C ASP A 140 -11.84 16.53 3.55
N TRP A 141 -11.31 15.35 3.21
CA TRP A 141 -11.01 14.95 1.84
C TRP A 141 -12.08 14.01 1.25
N SER A 142 -13.10 13.62 2.02
CA SER A 142 -14.12 12.63 1.64
C SER A 142 -14.82 13.01 0.34
N LYS A 143 -15.17 14.29 0.17
CA LYS A 143 -15.81 14.81 -1.05
C LYS A 143 -14.93 14.66 -2.30
N LEU A 144 -13.61 14.78 -2.16
CA LEU A 144 -12.70 14.56 -3.28
C LEU A 144 -12.67 13.08 -3.65
N VAL A 145 -12.59 12.20 -2.66
CA VAL A 145 -12.62 10.74 -2.86
C VAL A 145 -13.93 10.34 -3.55
N GLU A 146 -15.09 10.79 -3.07
CA GLU A 146 -16.37 10.57 -3.72
C GLU A 146 -16.39 11.04 -5.18
N THR A 147 -15.80 12.21 -5.46
CA THR A 147 -15.75 12.78 -6.81
C THR A 147 -14.86 11.94 -7.72
N ALA A 148 -13.68 11.53 -7.26
CA ALA A 148 -12.78 10.68 -8.02
C ALA A 148 -13.42 9.31 -8.31
N LEU A 149 -14.06 8.69 -7.31
CA LEU A 149 -14.73 7.39 -7.46
C LEU A 149 -15.83 7.39 -8.53
N LYS A 150 -16.53 8.52 -8.74
CA LYS A 150 -17.55 8.69 -9.80
C LYS A 150 -16.97 8.69 -11.22
N HIS A 151 -15.68 8.98 -11.38
CA HIS A 151 -15.01 9.06 -12.67
C HIS A 151 -14.17 7.82 -13.00
N ILE A 152 -14.00 6.90 -12.04
CA ILE A 152 -13.36 5.61 -12.29
C ILE A 152 -14.27 4.75 -13.17
N SER A 153 -13.72 4.28 -14.29
CA SER A 153 -14.33 3.29 -15.16
C SER A 153 -13.70 1.93 -14.91
N LEU A 154 -14.52 0.98 -14.46
CA LEU A 154 -14.07 -0.39 -14.16
C LEU A 154 -13.57 -1.15 -15.39
N ASP A 155 -14.05 -0.81 -16.57
CA ASP A 155 -13.65 -1.44 -17.82
C ASP A 155 -12.27 -0.98 -18.32
N ARG A 156 -11.69 0.07 -17.70
CA ARG A 156 -10.40 0.66 -18.07
C ARG A 156 -9.34 0.56 -16.97
N MET A 157 -9.67 -0.08 -15.87
CA MET A 157 -8.82 -0.14 -14.69
C MET A 157 -7.82 -1.28 -14.84
N GLU A 158 -6.52 -1.02 -14.62
CA GLU A 158 -5.56 -2.12 -14.47
C GLU A 158 -5.88 -2.89 -13.18
N GLU A 159 -5.82 -4.21 -13.22
CA GLU A 159 -6.31 -5.03 -12.10
C GLU A 159 -5.45 -4.89 -10.83
N SER A 160 -4.19 -4.43 -10.97
CA SER A 160 -3.32 -4.01 -9.88
C SER A 160 -3.79 -2.75 -9.15
N ASP A 161 -4.73 -2.00 -9.72
CA ASP A 161 -5.17 -0.71 -9.21
C ASP A 161 -6.34 -0.82 -8.23
N ALA A 162 -7.15 -1.87 -8.40
CA ALA A 162 -8.37 -2.10 -7.62
C ALA A 162 -8.15 -2.01 -6.11
N PRO A 163 -7.10 -2.63 -5.54
CA PRO A 163 -6.86 -2.57 -4.09
C PRO A 163 -6.60 -1.15 -3.57
N TRP A 164 -5.99 -0.26 -4.36
CA TRP A 164 -5.70 1.12 -3.94
C TRP A 164 -6.97 1.97 -3.89
N ILE A 165 -7.82 1.84 -4.92
CA ILE A 165 -9.10 2.52 -5.03
C ILE A 165 -10.02 2.10 -3.88
N LEU A 166 -10.11 0.79 -3.64
CA LEU A 166 -10.90 0.22 -2.56
C LEU A 166 -10.39 0.65 -1.18
N GLU A 167 -9.07 0.75 -0.99
CA GLU A 167 -8.51 1.28 0.25
C GLU A 167 -8.88 2.74 0.47
N ALA A 168 -8.78 3.60 -0.56
CA ALA A 168 -9.16 5.01 -0.45
C ALA A 168 -10.65 5.18 -0.09
N ALA A 169 -11.53 4.36 -0.68
CA ALA A 169 -12.94 4.32 -0.33
C ALA A 169 -13.16 3.84 1.13
N ALA A 170 -12.48 2.77 1.55
CA ALA A 170 -12.58 2.23 2.90
C ALA A 170 -12.10 3.19 3.98
N LEU A 171 -11.11 4.05 3.70
CA LEU A 171 -10.63 5.07 4.64
C LEU A 171 -11.61 6.22 4.88
N ASN A 172 -12.64 6.36 4.04
CA ASN A 172 -13.67 7.40 4.15
C ASN A 172 -15.06 6.80 4.37
N ASP A 173 -15.15 5.51 4.75
CA ASP A 173 -16.41 4.78 4.93
C ASP A 173 -17.36 4.88 3.72
N LEU A 174 -16.82 5.00 2.51
CA LEU A 174 -17.61 5.15 1.29
C LEU A 174 -17.97 3.78 0.67
N PRO A 175 -19.25 3.57 0.28
CA PRO A 175 -19.65 2.35 -0.40
C PRO A 175 -19.14 2.36 -1.85
N TYR A 176 -18.19 1.47 -2.16
CA TYR A 176 -17.70 1.26 -3.54
C TYR A 176 -17.65 -0.23 -3.93
N ALA A 177 -18.09 -1.12 -3.04
CA ALA A 177 -17.81 -2.56 -3.11
C ALA A 177 -18.64 -3.35 -4.15
N GLU A 178 -19.78 -2.82 -4.62
CA GLU A 178 -20.71 -3.63 -5.45
C GLU A 178 -20.31 -3.71 -6.93
N ALA A 179 -19.56 -2.74 -7.47
CA ALA A 179 -19.30 -2.73 -8.91
C ALA A 179 -18.02 -3.52 -9.31
N LEU A 180 -17.08 -3.74 -8.37
CA LEU A 180 -15.85 -4.51 -8.56
C LEU A 180 -16.09 -6.02 -8.48
N HIS A 181 -17.02 -6.50 -9.32
CA HIS A 181 -17.49 -7.88 -9.27
C HIS A 181 -16.61 -8.88 -10.02
N ARG A 182 -15.74 -8.44 -10.92
CA ARG A 182 -14.91 -9.33 -11.74
C ARG A 182 -13.56 -9.63 -11.09
N PRO A 183 -13.28 -10.89 -10.68
CA PRO A 183 -11.93 -11.32 -10.42
C PRO A 183 -11.25 -11.52 -11.78
N GLY A 184 -10.63 -10.46 -12.29
CA GLY A 184 -9.75 -10.49 -13.44
C GLY A 184 -8.31 -10.85 -13.05
N ALA A 185 -7.39 -10.86 -14.02
CA ALA A 185 -5.98 -11.20 -13.89
C ALA A 185 -5.21 -10.25 -12.92
N GLY A 186 -3.88 -10.29 -12.94
CA GLY A 186 -3.04 -9.63 -11.93
C GLY A 186 -2.56 -10.57 -10.82
N SER A 187 -1.73 -10.08 -9.90
CA SER A 187 -1.08 -10.96 -8.93
C SER A 187 -2.07 -11.57 -7.93
N PRO A 188 -1.80 -12.79 -7.43
CA PRO A 188 -2.61 -13.41 -6.39
C PRO A 188 -2.83 -12.49 -5.18
N ALA A 189 -1.83 -11.68 -4.83
CA ALA A 189 -1.88 -10.79 -3.67
C ALA A 189 -2.87 -9.62 -3.87
N CYS A 190 -2.87 -9.01 -5.06
CA CYS A 190 -3.85 -7.98 -5.40
C CYS A 190 -5.27 -8.54 -5.38
N ARG A 191 -5.49 -9.74 -5.94
CA ARG A 191 -6.80 -10.40 -5.92
C ARG A 191 -7.29 -10.68 -4.50
N LEU A 192 -6.41 -11.16 -3.62
CA LEU A 192 -6.74 -11.39 -2.21
C LEU A 192 -7.08 -10.08 -1.48
N ALA A 193 -6.32 -9.00 -1.72
CA ALA A 193 -6.60 -7.69 -1.15
C ALA A 193 -7.97 -7.16 -1.57
N THR A 194 -8.29 -7.23 -2.87
CA THR A 194 -9.61 -6.87 -3.42
C THR A 194 -10.72 -7.69 -2.78
N ALA A 195 -10.53 -9.01 -2.63
CA ALA A 195 -11.52 -9.89 -2.02
C ALA A 195 -11.83 -9.53 -0.56
N TRP A 196 -10.85 -9.09 0.22
CA TRP A 196 -11.08 -8.60 1.58
C TRP A 196 -11.80 -7.26 1.61
N LEU A 197 -11.33 -6.30 0.81
CA LEU A 197 -11.89 -4.95 0.78
C LEU A 197 -13.34 -4.93 0.26
N THR A 198 -13.74 -5.94 -0.54
CA THR A 198 -15.12 -6.13 -1.01
C THR A 198 -15.94 -7.10 -0.16
N GLY A 199 -15.37 -7.65 0.92
CA GLY A 199 -16.10 -8.55 1.83
C GLY A 199 -16.53 -9.88 1.22
N ARG A 200 -15.76 -10.42 0.26
CA ARG A 200 -16.05 -11.70 -0.42
C ARG A 200 -16.19 -12.88 0.54
N PRO A 201 -16.86 -13.98 0.16
CA PRO A 201 -17.00 -15.14 1.02
C PRO A 201 -15.67 -15.77 1.46
N GLU A 202 -15.60 -16.28 2.68
CA GLU A 202 -14.39 -16.94 3.24
C GLU A 202 -13.90 -18.11 2.36
N SER A 203 -14.80 -18.82 1.69
CA SER A 203 -14.45 -19.91 0.76
C SER A 203 -13.63 -19.40 -0.42
N GLU A 204 -13.96 -18.23 -0.97
CA GLU A 204 -13.22 -17.57 -2.05
C GLU A 204 -11.90 -17.01 -1.52
N GLN A 205 -11.93 -16.34 -0.36
CA GLN A 205 -10.73 -15.81 0.28
C GLN A 205 -9.71 -16.91 0.61
N ALA A 206 -10.16 -18.08 1.07
CA ALA A 206 -9.28 -19.21 1.40
C ALA A 206 -8.52 -19.73 0.18
N LEU A 207 -9.17 -19.84 -0.98
CA LEU A 207 -8.53 -20.22 -2.24
C LEU A 207 -7.49 -19.19 -2.68
N LEU A 208 -7.83 -17.90 -2.58
CA LEU A 208 -6.91 -16.81 -2.91
C LEU A 208 -5.71 -16.76 -1.95
N ARG A 209 -5.90 -17.05 -0.66
CA ARG A 209 -4.79 -17.19 0.30
C ARG A 209 -3.84 -18.30 -0.10
N ALA A 210 -4.34 -19.49 -0.46
CA ALA A 210 -3.48 -20.58 -0.91
C ALA A 210 -2.67 -20.18 -2.15
N ALA A 211 -3.34 -19.62 -3.17
CA ALA A 211 -2.70 -19.15 -4.39
C ALA A 211 -1.62 -18.08 -4.14
N VAL A 212 -1.81 -17.21 -3.14
CA VAL A 212 -0.81 -16.22 -2.71
C VAL A 212 0.45 -16.88 -2.15
N TRP A 213 0.31 -17.90 -1.30
CA TRP A 213 1.45 -18.56 -0.67
C TRP A 213 2.22 -19.47 -1.65
N GLU A 214 1.52 -20.02 -2.64
CA GLU A 214 2.08 -20.88 -3.69
C GLU A 214 2.68 -20.08 -4.86
N SER A 215 2.43 -18.77 -4.96
CA SER A 215 2.95 -17.97 -6.07
C SER A 215 4.47 -17.80 -6.02
N ASN A 216 5.04 -17.56 -7.20
CA ASN A 216 6.47 -17.28 -7.32
C ASN A 216 6.75 -15.81 -6.99
N TRP A 217 7.02 -15.51 -5.71
CA TRP A 217 7.26 -14.15 -5.23
C TRP A 217 8.46 -13.45 -5.85
N GLU A 218 9.41 -14.22 -6.40
CA GLU A 218 10.51 -13.64 -7.15
C GLU A 218 10.00 -13.02 -8.44
N GLN A 219 8.99 -13.57 -9.12
CA GLN A 219 8.49 -12.97 -10.36
C GLN A 219 7.46 -11.85 -10.14
N GLU A 220 7.16 -11.53 -8.89
CA GLU A 220 6.19 -10.50 -8.51
C GLU A 220 6.77 -9.08 -8.61
N THR A 221 5.88 -8.10 -8.73
CA THR A 221 6.23 -6.67 -8.77
C THR A 221 6.28 -6.05 -7.37
N PRO A 222 6.86 -4.84 -7.21
CA PRO A 222 6.83 -4.13 -5.93
C PRO A 222 5.41 -3.86 -5.40
N ALA A 223 4.44 -3.60 -6.28
CA ALA A 223 3.03 -3.49 -5.89
C ALA A 223 2.51 -4.82 -5.32
N SER A 224 2.81 -5.94 -5.97
CA SER A 224 2.50 -7.27 -5.44
C SER A 224 3.16 -7.53 -4.09
N TRP A 225 4.43 -7.17 -3.89
CA TRP A 225 5.12 -7.34 -2.61
C TRP A 225 4.49 -6.53 -1.48
N TYR A 226 4.06 -5.30 -1.76
CA TYR A 226 3.31 -4.50 -0.78
C TYR A 226 2.03 -5.21 -0.36
N TRP A 227 1.24 -5.70 -1.33
CA TRP A 227 0.01 -6.42 -1.04
C TRP A 227 0.26 -7.76 -0.33
N LEU A 228 1.31 -8.50 -0.71
CA LEU A 228 1.77 -9.70 -0.02
C LEU A 228 2.09 -9.42 1.45
N ALA A 229 2.84 -8.35 1.74
CA ALA A 229 3.21 -7.98 3.10
C ALA A 229 1.99 -7.61 3.95
N ARG A 230 1.03 -6.89 3.37
CA ARG A 230 -0.26 -6.58 4.02
C ARG A 230 -1.08 -7.83 4.27
N SER A 231 -1.20 -8.71 3.28
CA SER A 231 -1.88 -9.99 3.42
C SER A 231 -1.27 -10.88 4.48
N GLY A 232 0.06 -10.94 4.56
CA GLY A 232 0.79 -11.69 5.59
C GLY A 232 0.58 -11.14 7.01
N ARG A 233 0.35 -9.82 7.15
CA ARG A 233 0.01 -9.20 8.45
C ARG A 233 -1.38 -9.61 8.91
N ILE A 234 -2.36 -9.63 8.02
CA ILE A 234 -3.76 -9.99 8.31
C ILE A 234 -3.88 -11.50 8.56
N CYS A 235 -3.23 -12.30 7.71
CA CYS A 235 -3.28 -13.76 7.76
C CYS A 235 -2.29 -14.38 8.73
N LYS A 236 -1.77 -13.63 9.71
CA LYS A 236 -0.71 -14.11 10.62
C LYS A 236 -1.04 -15.49 11.19
N ASN A 237 -2.30 -15.76 11.54
CA ASN A 237 -2.77 -17.02 12.11
C ASN A 237 -3.14 -18.11 11.08
N PHE A 238 -3.19 -17.78 9.78
CA PHE A 238 -3.61 -18.67 8.69
C PHE A 238 -2.49 -19.01 7.70
N ALA A 239 -1.30 -18.41 7.84
CA ALA A 239 -0.13 -18.83 7.11
C ALA A 239 0.21 -20.28 7.53
N PRO A 240 0.42 -21.21 6.58
CA PRO A 240 0.89 -22.57 6.88
C PRO A 240 2.12 -22.49 7.79
N GLY A 241 2.20 -23.39 8.79
CA GLY A 241 3.09 -23.29 9.94
C GLY A 241 4.48 -22.69 9.68
N GLY A 242 4.76 -21.57 10.37
CA GLY A 242 6.04 -20.87 10.32
C GLY A 242 5.87 -19.36 10.19
N GLN A 243 5.37 -18.67 11.23
CA GLN A 243 5.07 -17.23 11.23
C GLN A 243 6.31 -16.29 11.08
N GLY A 244 7.51 -16.83 10.82
CA GLY A 244 8.71 -16.10 10.37
C GLY A 244 9.04 -16.29 8.87
N SER A 245 8.58 -17.39 8.26
CA SER A 245 8.99 -17.80 6.89
C SER A 245 8.62 -16.79 5.81
N TRP A 246 7.41 -16.21 5.87
CA TRP A 246 6.98 -15.28 4.83
C TRP A 246 7.71 -13.93 4.91
N ARG A 247 7.96 -13.41 6.13
CA ARG A 247 8.68 -12.15 6.31
C ARG A 247 10.12 -12.30 5.86
N GLU A 248 10.76 -13.40 6.24
CA GLU A 248 12.14 -13.70 5.86
C GLU A 248 12.25 -13.90 4.35
N ARG A 249 11.38 -14.72 3.75
CA ARG A 249 11.34 -14.94 2.31
C ARG A 249 11.11 -13.63 1.54
N LEU A 250 10.09 -12.86 1.92
CA LEU A 250 9.77 -11.61 1.24
C LEU A 250 10.88 -10.56 1.41
N MET A 251 11.45 -10.43 2.62
CA MET A 251 12.58 -9.53 2.88
C MET A 251 13.80 -9.93 2.05
N ALA A 252 14.16 -11.21 2.00
CA ALA A 252 15.28 -11.70 1.20
C ALA A 252 15.11 -11.39 -0.30
N ILE A 253 13.90 -11.58 -0.84
CA ILE A 253 13.57 -11.25 -2.24
C ILE A 253 13.70 -9.75 -2.50
N MET A 254 13.17 -8.91 -1.60
CA MET A 254 13.28 -7.45 -1.77
C MET A 254 14.73 -6.98 -1.68
N LEU A 255 15.52 -7.54 -0.75
CA LEU A 255 16.93 -7.21 -0.59
C LEU A 255 17.76 -7.63 -1.81
N SER A 256 17.50 -8.80 -2.39
CA SER A 256 18.22 -9.26 -3.58
C SER A 256 17.92 -8.44 -4.83
N ARG A 257 16.85 -7.64 -4.81
CA ARG A 257 16.42 -6.76 -5.89
C ARG A 257 16.67 -5.28 -5.64
N GLN A 258 17.27 -4.94 -4.50
CA GLN A 258 17.67 -3.55 -4.25
C GLN A 258 18.83 -3.21 -5.20
N ARG A 259 18.67 -2.14 -5.96
CA ARG A 259 19.73 -1.61 -6.82
C ARG A 259 20.86 -0.98 -6.00
N GLY A 260 22.02 -0.79 -6.63
CA GLY A 260 23.19 -0.16 -5.99
C GLY A 260 22.95 1.27 -5.48
N ASP A 261 21.97 1.99 -6.04
CA ASP A 261 21.56 3.33 -5.58
C ASP A 261 20.61 3.30 -4.38
N GLY A 262 20.19 2.11 -3.92
CA GLY A 262 19.23 1.92 -2.85
C GLY A 262 17.77 1.82 -3.28
N GLY A 263 17.46 2.05 -4.56
CA GLY A 263 16.11 1.99 -5.11
C GLY A 263 15.69 0.60 -5.62
N TRP A 264 14.46 0.51 -6.11
CA TRP A 264 13.87 -0.65 -6.80
C TRP A 264 13.29 -0.24 -8.16
N GLY A 265 12.94 -1.23 -8.98
CA GLY A 265 12.52 -1.06 -10.37
C GLY A 265 13.67 -1.22 -11.34
N GLU A 266 13.36 -1.49 -12.61
CA GLU A 266 14.35 -1.75 -13.64
C GLU A 266 15.09 -0.46 -14.04
N ALA A 267 16.32 -0.59 -14.52
CA ALA A 267 17.12 0.58 -14.92
C ALA A 267 16.48 1.35 -16.08
N GLU A 268 15.79 0.62 -16.97
CA GLU A 268 15.10 1.13 -18.17
C GLU A 268 13.73 1.75 -17.86
N ASP A 269 13.22 1.57 -16.64
CA ASP A 269 11.93 2.11 -16.25
C ASP A 269 11.93 3.65 -16.24
N LYS A 270 10.79 4.23 -16.58
CA LYS A 270 10.56 5.67 -16.46
C LYS A 270 10.80 6.14 -15.02
N PRO A 271 11.27 7.39 -14.80
CA PRO A 271 11.50 7.94 -13.46
C PRO A 271 10.32 7.73 -12.49
N ALA A 272 9.08 8.00 -12.93
CA ALA A 272 7.85 7.78 -12.17
C ALA A 272 7.68 6.34 -11.68
N LYS A 273 7.91 5.38 -12.57
CA LYS A 273 7.84 3.97 -12.23
C LYS A 273 8.92 3.58 -11.21
N ARG A 274 10.15 4.07 -11.35
CA ARG A 274 11.24 3.76 -10.39
C ARG A 274 10.98 4.34 -9.00
N VAL A 275 10.45 5.56 -8.91
CA VAL A 275 10.03 6.15 -7.64
C VAL A 275 8.91 5.31 -7.02
N LEU A 276 7.87 5.00 -7.80
CA LEU A 276 6.72 4.23 -7.35
C LEU A 276 7.16 2.86 -6.82
N ASP A 277 7.96 2.13 -7.60
CA ASP A 277 8.48 0.81 -7.24
C ASP A 277 9.33 0.86 -5.97
N SER A 278 10.20 1.88 -5.85
CA SER A 278 11.01 2.08 -4.65
C SER A 278 10.14 2.36 -3.42
N ALA A 279 9.15 3.25 -3.55
CA ALA A 279 8.25 3.58 -2.46
C ALA A 279 7.42 2.38 -2.00
N LEU A 280 6.93 1.56 -2.93
CA LEU A 280 6.16 0.34 -2.63
C LEU A 280 7.02 -0.74 -1.98
N ALA A 281 8.24 -0.96 -2.46
CA ALA A 281 9.19 -1.87 -1.85
C ALA A 281 9.55 -1.43 -0.41
N LEU A 282 9.78 -0.14 -0.18
CA LEU A 282 10.04 0.40 1.16
C LEU A 282 8.86 0.18 2.10
N GLN A 283 7.63 0.46 1.66
CA GLN A 283 6.42 0.18 2.43
C GLN A 283 6.29 -1.33 2.76
N ALA A 284 6.56 -2.21 1.79
CA ALA A 284 6.56 -3.66 2.01
C ALA A 284 7.64 -4.10 3.03
N MET A 285 8.84 -3.52 2.97
CA MET A 285 9.91 -3.76 3.94
C MET A 285 9.54 -3.31 5.35
N ILE A 286 8.94 -2.12 5.49
CA ILE A 286 8.43 -1.61 6.77
C ILE A 286 7.41 -2.60 7.35
N LEU A 287 6.48 -3.08 6.51
CA LEU A 287 5.50 -4.10 6.87
C LEU A 287 6.12 -5.46 7.18
N CYS A 288 7.34 -5.76 6.76
CA CYS A 288 8.06 -6.96 7.20
C CYS A 288 8.73 -6.74 8.56
N LEU A 289 9.31 -5.55 8.78
CA LEU A 289 10.13 -5.21 9.96
C LEU A 289 9.32 -4.91 11.24
N ALA A 290 8.08 -4.44 11.12
CA ALA A 290 7.20 -4.15 12.26
C ALA A 290 6.69 -5.40 13.03
#